data_AF-A0AAW1T7S1-F1
#
_entry.id   AF-A0AAW1T7S1-F1
#
_cell.length_a   1.000
_cell.length_b   1.000
_cell.length_c   1.000
_cell.angle_alpha   90.00
_cell.angle_beta   90.00
_cell.angle_gamma   90.00
#
_symmetry.space_group_name_H-M   'P 1'
#
loop_
_entity.id
_entity.type
_entity.pdbx_description
1 polymer ?
#
loop_
_entity_poly.entity_id
_entity_poly.type
_entity_poly.pdbx_seq_one_letter_code
_entity_poly.pdbx_strand_id
1 'polypeptide(L)'
;MQPGYDALGFISCTGTNFLVRAKAFVEVGMSPQYTMTEDFALGMELKKKKWHCRYVQAYLAVGEAPDQIRNCFQQRSRWTKGHFQIMFNPKVCPLFQSELSWGMRLMYCSGVWSYVVAAISTPFLMLVPVITIWIGVFPVIINRWAALGLTIYAAATQALLYYVRTPRHIEALYFANVANSLLWWSYVKACWRSIISKITRKNITFKATAKGGSKLKNSPLRDIWLAIVMFILLTVSIAVAIWQLVDGALVFSPLLISVLWAAYAIVPPFLLLFYATIGPGYLLQFFCRLTMMVTFASGAAAVGLMWAIHESDVATAKEFSGGAYTSEQIGVLFRAIKKGFTGSTFEKTI
;
A
#
# COMPACT_ATOMS: atom_id res chain seq x y z
N MET A 1 13.42 -8.01 -6.94
CA MET A 1 12.66 -7.25 -7.96
C MET A 1 13.53 -6.83 -9.14
N GLN A 2 14.58 -6.01 -8.98
CA GLN A 2 15.39 -5.49 -10.11
C GLN A 2 15.96 -6.54 -11.08
N PRO A 3 16.49 -7.71 -10.64
CA PRO A 3 16.95 -8.74 -11.59
C PRO A 3 15.83 -9.29 -12.49
N GLY A 4 14.60 -9.39 -11.98
CA GLY A 4 13.45 -9.82 -12.77
C GLY A 4 13.03 -8.77 -13.79
N TYR A 5 13.15 -7.49 -13.43
CA TYR A 5 12.94 -6.40 -14.37
C TYR A 5 13.97 -6.38 -15.51
N ASP A 6 15.25 -6.60 -15.20
CA ASP A 6 16.31 -6.70 -16.22
C ASP A 6 16.08 -7.91 -17.15
N ALA A 7 15.65 -9.05 -16.60
CA ALA A 7 15.28 -10.22 -17.41
C ALA A 7 14.16 -9.91 -18.44
N LEU A 8 13.25 -8.99 -18.10
CA LEU A 8 12.18 -8.49 -18.99
C LEU A 8 12.63 -7.29 -19.85
N GLY A 9 13.90 -6.89 -19.76
CA GLY A 9 14.48 -5.76 -20.48
C GLY A 9 14.06 -4.37 -19.98
N PHE A 10 13.32 -4.31 -18.86
CA PHE A 10 12.97 -3.07 -18.17
C PHE A 10 14.16 -2.58 -17.36
N ILE A 11 14.35 -1.27 -17.33
CA ILE A 11 15.33 -0.64 -16.46
C ILE A 11 14.69 0.52 -15.71
N SER A 12 14.98 0.61 -14.42
CA SER A 12 14.68 1.80 -13.63
C SER A 12 16.01 2.38 -13.19
N CYS A 13 16.38 3.53 -13.74
CA CYS A 13 17.46 4.32 -13.17
C CYS A 13 16.95 4.94 -11.86
N THR A 14 17.74 4.80 -10.79
CA THR A 14 17.33 5.15 -9.41
C THR A 14 18.10 6.34 -8.85
N GLY A 15 18.56 7.22 -9.74
CA GLY A 15 19.17 8.52 -9.45
C GLY A 15 20.62 8.44 -8.97
N THR A 16 21.04 7.31 -8.40
CA THR A 16 22.39 7.05 -7.93
C THR A 16 22.84 5.64 -8.32
N ASN A 17 24.13 5.36 -8.20
CA ASN A 17 24.71 4.03 -8.44
C ASN A 17 24.34 3.43 -9.82
N PHE A 18 24.38 4.25 -10.87
CA PHE A 18 24.25 3.81 -12.25
C PHE A 18 25.26 4.52 -13.15
N LEU A 19 25.61 3.88 -14.26
CA LEU A 19 26.47 4.42 -15.30
C LEU A 19 25.69 4.49 -16.61
N VAL A 20 25.87 5.56 -17.36
CA VAL A 20 25.28 5.74 -18.69
C VAL A 20 26.38 6.09 -19.68
N ARG A 21 26.34 5.47 -20.87
CA ARG A 21 27.24 5.82 -21.96
C ARG A 21 26.98 7.26 -22.40
N ALA A 22 28.00 8.10 -22.48
CA ALA A 22 27.86 9.51 -22.87
C ALA A 22 27.06 9.70 -24.17
N LYS A 23 27.35 8.90 -25.21
CA LYS A 23 26.59 8.91 -26.47
C LYS A 23 25.09 8.65 -26.24
N ALA A 24 24.76 7.62 -25.46
CA ALA A 24 23.37 7.28 -25.17
C ALA A 24 22.67 8.40 -24.38
N PHE A 25 23.37 9.00 -23.41
CA PHE A 25 22.86 10.10 -22.60
C PHE A 25 22.56 11.34 -23.43
N VAL A 26 23.47 11.72 -24.37
CA VAL A 26 23.23 12.84 -25.28
C VAL A 26 22.09 12.54 -26.25
N GLU A 27 22.02 11.33 -26.80
CA GLU A 27 21.00 10.93 -27.78
C GLU A 27 19.57 10.95 -27.24
N VAL A 28 19.39 10.65 -25.94
CA VAL A 28 18.08 10.74 -25.26
C VAL A 28 17.71 12.15 -24.80
N GLY A 29 18.56 13.15 -25.07
CA GLY A 29 18.33 14.53 -24.65
C GLY A 29 18.77 14.83 -23.22
N MET A 30 19.76 14.10 -22.70
CA MET A 30 20.32 14.23 -21.35
C MET A 30 19.29 13.92 -20.24
N SER A 31 19.41 14.57 -19.08
CA SER A 31 18.51 14.33 -17.95
C SER A 31 17.14 14.98 -18.21
N PRO A 32 16.04 14.20 -18.23
CA PRO A 32 14.70 14.74 -18.43
C PRO A 32 14.32 15.80 -17.40
N GLN A 33 13.80 16.95 -17.86
CA GLN A 33 13.42 18.08 -16.99
C GLN A 33 11.91 18.18 -16.74
N TYR A 34 11.12 17.29 -17.35
CA TYR A 34 9.65 17.34 -17.30
C TYR A 34 9.04 16.69 -16.05
N THR A 35 9.86 16.15 -15.14
CA THR A 35 9.41 15.44 -13.94
C THR A 35 10.42 15.55 -12.80
N MET A 36 9.94 15.44 -11.56
CA MET A 36 10.76 15.30 -10.34
C MET A 36 11.43 13.92 -10.16
N THR A 37 11.11 12.97 -11.05
CA THR A 37 11.76 11.65 -11.11
C THR A 37 12.48 11.52 -12.45
N GLU A 38 13.45 12.41 -12.65
CA GLU A 38 14.26 12.54 -13.86
C GLU A 38 15.03 11.25 -14.17
N ASP A 39 15.44 10.54 -13.13
CA ASP A 39 16.11 9.25 -13.19
C ASP A 39 15.22 8.17 -13.80
N PHE A 40 14.03 7.98 -13.26
CA PHE A 40 13.06 7.03 -13.80
C PHE A 40 12.70 7.37 -15.26
N ALA A 41 12.50 8.66 -15.55
CA ALA A 41 12.26 9.12 -16.92
C ALA A 41 13.44 8.85 -17.85
N LEU A 42 14.68 9.02 -17.40
CA LEU A 42 15.89 8.72 -18.18
C LEU A 42 15.91 7.24 -18.59
N GLY A 43 15.59 6.32 -17.67
CA GLY A 43 15.46 4.90 -17.98
C GLY A 43 14.45 4.65 -19.11
N MET A 44 13.29 5.31 -19.06
CA MET A 44 12.27 5.23 -20.10
C MET A 44 12.75 5.73 -21.46
N GLU A 45 13.40 6.90 -21.52
CA GLU A 45 13.91 7.46 -22.79
C GLU A 45 15.02 6.58 -23.40
N LEU A 46 15.90 6.01 -22.58
CA LEU A 46 16.89 5.03 -23.03
C LEU A 46 16.21 3.81 -23.68
N LYS A 47 15.13 3.31 -23.08
CA LYS A 47 14.38 2.18 -23.65
C LYS A 47 13.63 2.55 -24.93
N LYS A 48 13.07 3.76 -25.04
CA LYS A 48 12.45 4.26 -26.29
C LYS A 48 13.45 4.30 -27.45
N LYS A 49 14.70 4.67 -27.17
CA LYS A 49 15.82 4.65 -28.13
C LYS A 49 16.46 3.26 -28.31
N LYS A 50 15.86 2.21 -27.74
CA LYS A 50 16.31 0.81 -27.82
C LYS A 50 17.73 0.57 -27.27
N TRP A 51 18.22 1.44 -26.39
CA TRP A 51 19.51 1.21 -25.74
C TRP A 51 19.46 -0.05 -24.87
N HIS A 52 20.55 -0.81 -24.93
CA HIS A 52 20.75 -1.96 -24.06
C HIS A 52 21.13 -1.49 -22.66
N CYS A 53 20.30 -1.85 -21.67
CA CYS A 53 20.46 -1.47 -20.28
C CYS A 53 20.43 -2.75 -19.45
N ARG A 54 21.31 -2.86 -18.45
CA ARG A 54 21.46 -4.04 -17.59
C ARG A 54 21.54 -3.66 -16.12
N TYR A 55 21.01 -4.53 -15.27
CA TYR A 55 21.14 -4.41 -13.83
C TYR A 55 22.27 -5.30 -13.32
N VAL A 56 23.26 -4.72 -12.67
CA VAL A 56 24.36 -5.49 -12.07
C VAL A 56 23.96 -5.88 -10.64
N GLN A 57 23.78 -7.17 -10.38
CA GLN A 57 23.43 -7.69 -9.06
C GLN A 57 24.67 -7.81 -8.15
N ALA A 58 25.38 -6.70 -7.94
CA ALA A 58 26.54 -6.61 -7.06
C ALA A 58 26.39 -5.46 -6.05
N TYR A 59 26.89 -5.68 -4.83
CA TYR A 59 26.95 -4.64 -3.81
C TYR A 59 28.15 -3.73 -4.08
N LEU A 60 27.92 -2.62 -4.79
CA LEU A 60 28.97 -1.71 -5.26
C LEU A 60 28.97 -0.35 -4.57
N ALA A 61 27.90 -0.02 -3.83
CA ALA A 61 27.77 1.27 -3.17
C ALA A 61 26.94 1.15 -1.89
N VAL A 62 27.26 2.00 -0.91
CA VAL A 62 26.50 2.18 0.32
C VAL A 62 25.76 3.50 0.24
N GLY A 63 24.44 3.47 0.32
CA GLY A 63 23.60 4.66 0.34
C GLY A 63 23.25 5.08 1.76
N GLU A 64 23.10 6.39 1.99
CA GLU A 64 22.56 6.92 3.23
C GLU A 64 21.03 6.98 3.16
N ALA A 65 20.37 6.37 4.15
CA ALA A 65 18.92 6.50 4.33
C ALA A 65 18.60 7.81 5.06
N PRO A 66 17.42 8.41 4.84
CA PRO A 66 17.01 9.58 5.62
C PRO A 66 16.93 9.24 7.11
N ASP A 67 17.48 10.11 7.93
CA ASP A 67 17.57 9.99 9.39
C ASP A 67 16.26 10.34 10.12
N GLN A 68 15.40 11.14 9.47
CA GLN A 68 14.12 11.59 10.01
C GLN A 68 12.92 11.02 9.26
N ILE A 69 11.85 10.65 10.00
CA ILE A 69 10.56 10.19 9.44
C ILE A 69 10.02 11.19 8.41
N ARG A 70 10.11 12.48 8.72
CA ARG A 70 9.67 13.56 7.83
C ARG A 70 10.39 13.54 6.49
N ASN A 71 11.70 13.29 6.49
CA ASN A 71 12.52 13.24 5.29
C ASN A 71 12.15 12.02 4.44
N CYS A 72 11.89 10.87 5.07
CA CYS A 72 11.34 9.68 4.40
C CYS A 72 10.01 9.99 3.69
N PHE A 73 9.06 10.62 4.38
CA PHE A 73 7.76 10.97 3.79
C PHE A 73 7.88 11.99 2.65
N GLN A 74 8.76 12.98 2.78
CA GLN A 74 9.01 13.96 1.71
C GLN A 74 9.61 13.30 0.47
N GLN A 75 10.62 12.44 0.66
CA GLN A 75 11.27 11.73 -0.44
C GLN A 75 10.26 10.87 -1.20
N ARG A 76 9.44 10.09 -0.49
CA ARG A 76 8.39 9.25 -1.10
C ARG A 76 7.31 10.07 -1.77
N SER A 77 6.88 11.18 -1.16
CA SER A 77 5.92 12.10 -1.76
C SER A 77 6.44 12.70 -3.08
N ARG A 78 7.74 13.04 -3.15
CA ARG A 78 8.38 13.52 -4.38
C ARG A 78 8.33 12.46 -5.47
N TRP A 79 8.70 11.22 -5.14
CA TRP A 79 8.68 10.12 -6.11
C TRP A 79 7.28 9.87 -6.66
N THR A 80 6.27 9.84 -5.79
CA THR A 80 4.87 9.71 -6.23
C THR A 80 4.49 10.83 -7.19
N LYS A 81 4.72 12.09 -6.83
CA LYS A 81 4.37 13.23 -7.71
C LYS A 81 5.10 13.19 -9.05
N GLY A 82 6.38 12.81 -9.07
CA GLY A 82 7.15 12.68 -10.31
C GLY A 82 6.56 11.62 -11.25
N HIS A 83 6.16 10.47 -10.71
CA HIS A 83 5.48 9.44 -11.50
C HIS A 83 4.13 9.95 -12.05
N PHE A 84 3.37 10.73 -11.26
CA PHE A 84 2.14 11.36 -11.75
C PHE A 84 2.40 12.44 -12.81
N GLN A 85 3.48 13.21 -12.73
CA GLN A 85 3.87 14.17 -13.77
C GLN A 85 4.10 13.46 -15.11
N ILE A 86 4.71 12.28 -15.08
CA ILE A 86 4.91 11.44 -16.28
C ILE A 86 3.56 10.96 -16.82
N MET A 87 2.72 10.34 -15.97
CA MET A 87 1.43 9.79 -16.40
C MET A 87 0.45 10.85 -16.90
N PHE A 88 0.43 12.03 -16.29
CA PHE A 88 -0.47 13.11 -16.66
C PHE A 88 0.03 13.99 -17.80
N ASN A 89 1.22 13.72 -18.33
CA ASN A 89 1.73 14.41 -19.50
C ASN A 89 1.54 13.51 -20.74
N PRO A 90 0.56 13.81 -21.63
CA PRO A 90 0.26 12.96 -22.79
C PRO A 90 1.46 12.74 -23.72
N LYS A 91 2.41 13.68 -23.76
CA LYS A 91 3.60 13.59 -24.61
C LYS A 91 4.60 12.51 -24.15
N VAL A 92 4.59 12.17 -22.86
CA VAL A 92 5.56 11.23 -22.26
C VAL A 92 4.89 10.10 -21.47
N CYS A 93 3.56 10.08 -21.38
CA CYS A 93 2.82 9.02 -20.71
C CYS A 93 3.16 7.67 -21.36
N PRO A 94 3.66 6.67 -20.61
CA PRO A 94 4.14 5.41 -21.15
C PRO A 94 3.12 4.69 -22.03
N LEU A 95 1.83 4.78 -21.70
CA LEU A 95 0.74 4.16 -22.48
C LEU A 95 0.70 4.63 -23.94
N PHE A 96 1.12 5.87 -24.19
CA PHE A 96 1.04 6.53 -25.50
C PHE A 96 2.39 6.54 -26.24
N GLN A 97 3.46 5.97 -25.70
CA GLN A 97 4.78 5.93 -26.34
C GLN A 97 4.87 4.73 -27.30
N SER A 98 4.76 4.98 -28.61
CA SER A 98 4.76 3.93 -29.64
C SER A 98 6.07 3.14 -29.70
N GLU A 99 7.17 3.76 -29.28
CA GLU A 99 8.53 3.23 -29.28
C GLU A 99 8.75 2.16 -28.20
N LEU A 100 7.88 2.11 -27.19
CA LEU A 100 7.89 1.08 -26.16
C LEU A 100 6.99 -0.10 -26.55
N SER A 101 7.45 -1.32 -26.29
CA SER A 101 6.62 -2.52 -26.38
C SER A 101 5.47 -2.44 -25.38
N TRP A 102 4.34 -3.08 -25.69
CA TRP A 102 3.15 -3.03 -24.84
C TRP A 102 3.44 -3.44 -23.38
N GLY A 103 4.23 -4.49 -23.18
CA GLY A 103 4.69 -4.91 -21.84
C GLY A 103 5.50 -3.83 -21.13
N MET A 104 6.42 -3.15 -21.82
CA MET A 104 7.17 -2.03 -21.23
C MET A 104 6.27 -0.85 -20.86
N ARG A 105 5.26 -0.54 -21.67
CA ARG A 105 4.29 0.53 -21.34
C ARG A 105 3.60 0.25 -20.01
N LEU A 106 3.14 -0.99 -19.80
CA LEU A 106 2.53 -1.41 -18.54
C LEU A 106 3.52 -1.35 -17.37
N MET A 107 4.76 -1.84 -17.57
CA MET A 107 5.79 -1.80 -16.53
C MET A 107 6.15 -0.37 -16.11
N TYR A 108 6.27 0.57 -17.05
CA TYR A 108 6.49 1.99 -16.73
C TYR A 108 5.25 2.68 -16.11
N CYS A 109 4.05 2.12 -16.28
CA CYS A 109 2.85 2.58 -15.56
C CYS A 109 2.74 2.02 -14.12
N SER A 110 3.45 0.94 -13.82
CA SER A 110 3.33 0.22 -12.54
C SER A 110 3.62 1.10 -11.32
N GLY A 111 4.52 2.09 -11.46
CA GLY A 111 4.85 3.04 -10.39
C GLY A 111 3.62 3.82 -9.94
N VAL A 112 2.89 4.48 -10.85
CA VAL A 112 1.66 5.21 -10.48
C VAL A 112 0.59 4.26 -9.96
N TRP A 113 0.41 3.10 -10.60
CA TRP A 113 -0.58 2.12 -10.14
C TRP A 113 -0.33 1.68 -8.70
N SER A 114 0.93 1.41 -8.34
CA SER A 114 1.30 1.02 -6.98
C SER A 114 0.94 2.10 -5.94
N TYR A 115 1.16 3.38 -6.25
CA TYR A 115 0.79 4.49 -5.35
C TYR A 115 -0.72 4.66 -5.23
N VAL A 116 -1.47 4.53 -6.33
CA VAL A 116 -2.94 4.62 -6.33
C VAL A 116 -3.56 3.48 -5.54
N VAL A 117 -3.12 2.24 -5.80
CA VAL A 117 -3.59 1.07 -5.06
C VAL A 117 -3.29 1.24 -3.58
N ALA A 118 -2.04 1.55 -3.20
CA ALA A 118 -1.69 1.73 -1.80
C ALA A 118 -2.48 2.88 -1.12
N ALA A 119 -2.75 3.97 -1.84
CA ALA A 119 -3.52 5.11 -1.32
C ALA A 119 -5.00 4.76 -1.05
N ILE A 120 -5.58 3.82 -1.79
CA ILE A 120 -6.99 3.42 -1.68
C ILE A 120 -7.15 2.18 -0.80
N SER A 121 -6.41 1.11 -1.12
CA SER A 121 -6.60 -0.20 -0.50
C SER A 121 -6.12 -0.22 0.95
N THR A 122 -4.99 0.42 1.28
CA THR A 122 -4.45 0.39 2.63
C THR A 122 -5.41 0.96 3.68
N PRO A 123 -5.91 2.20 3.56
CA PRO A 123 -6.85 2.73 4.56
C PRO A 123 -8.16 1.92 4.59
N PHE A 124 -8.65 1.46 3.43
CA PHE A 124 -9.83 0.61 3.38
C PHE A 124 -9.64 -0.69 4.17
N LEU A 125 -8.55 -1.42 3.91
CA LEU A 125 -8.23 -2.67 4.58
C LEU A 125 -7.95 -2.49 6.09
N MET A 126 -7.40 -1.35 6.50
CA MET A 126 -7.25 -1.01 7.93
C MET A 126 -8.60 -0.72 8.61
N LEU A 127 -9.60 -0.27 7.86
CA LEU A 127 -10.95 0.03 8.38
C LEU A 127 -11.89 -1.18 8.37
N VAL A 128 -11.65 -2.20 7.55
CA VAL A 128 -12.44 -3.45 7.55
C VAL A 128 -12.69 -4.02 8.95
N PRO A 129 -11.66 -4.26 9.81
CA PRO A 129 -11.91 -4.86 11.11
C PRO A 129 -12.74 -3.93 12.01
N VAL A 130 -12.52 -2.62 11.92
CA VAL A 130 -13.30 -1.60 12.65
C VAL A 130 -14.77 -1.67 12.24
N ILE A 131 -15.05 -1.66 10.93
CA ILE A 131 -16.42 -1.76 10.39
C ILE A 131 -17.09 -3.06 10.86
N THR A 132 -16.39 -4.19 10.80
CA THR A 132 -16.97 -5.47 11.21
C THR A 132 -17.26 -5.54 12.70
N ILE A 133 -16.37 -5.01 13.56
CA ILE A 133 -16.49 -5.11 15.02
C ILE A 133 -17.56 -4.15 15.56
N TRP A 134 -17.60 -2.92 15.03
CA TRP A 134 -18.49 -1.87 15.53
C TRP A 134 -19.85 -1.84 14.85
N ILE A 135 -19.92 -2.23 13.58
CA ILE A 135 -21.15 -2.13 12.77
C ILE A 135 -21.74 -3.51 12.47
N GLY A 136 -20.99 -4.60 12.66
CA GLY A 136 -21.47 -5.96 12.36
C GLY A 136 -21.56 -6.25 10.86
N VAL A 137 -20.94 -5.43 10.00
CA VAL A 137 -20.99 -5.60 8.54
C VAL A 137 -19.83 -6.45 8.07
N PHE A 138 -20.10 -7.72 7.80
CA PHE A 138 -19.12 -8.64 7.25
C PHE A 138 -19.12 -8.57 5.70
N PRO A 139 -18.01 -8.17 5.06
CA PRO A 139 -17.96 -7.99 3.61
C PRO A 139 -17.92 -9.32 2.84
N VAL A 140 -17.62 -10.43 3.53
CA VAL A 140 -17.47 -11.76 2.94
C VAL A 140 -18.43 -12.72 3.62
N ILE A 141 -19.23 -13.42 2.81
CA ILE A 141 -20.00 -14.57 3.26
C ILE A 141 -19.05 -15.77 3.28
N ILE A 142 -18.80 -16.31 4.45
CA ILE A 142 -17.90 -17.46 4.62
C ILE A 142 -18.68 -18.72 4.29
N ASN A 143 -18.31 -19.33 3.17
CA ASN A 143 -18.73 -20.68 2.78
C ASN A 143 -17.50 -21.45 2.28
N ARG A 144 -17.67 -22.75 1.99
CA ARG A 144 -16.56 -23.61 1.56
C ARG A 144 -15.84 -23.11 0.31
N TRP A 145 -16.57 -22.52 -0.63
CA TRP A 145 -15.99 -21.97 -1.86
C TRP A 145 -15.20 -20.68 -1.59
N ALA A 146 -15.70 -19.82 -0.71
CA ALA A 146 -14.98 -18.62 -0.26
C ALA A 146 -13.71 -19.00 0.50
N ALA A 147 -13.78 -19.99 1.40
CA ALA A 147 -12.62 -20.52 2.12
C ALA A 147 -11.56 -21.06 1.16
N LEU A 148 -11.96 -21.86 0.15
CA LEU A 148 -11.06 -22.36 -0.89
C LEU A 148 -10.42 -21.23 -1.69
N GLY A 149 -11.23 -20.30 -2.20
CA GLY A 149 -10.76 -19.18 -3.02
C GLY A 149 -9.78 -18.29 -2.26
N LEU A 150 -10.09 -17.93 -1.01
CA LEU A 150 -9.22 -17.11 -0.16
C LEU A 150 -7.95 -17.85 0.25
N THR A 151 -8.01 -19.16 0.45
CA THR A 151 -6.83 -19.99 0.72
C THR A 151 -5.87 -19.98 -0.46
N ILE A 152 -6.38 -20.21 -1.68
CA ILE A 152 -5.57 -20.17 -2.91
C ILE A 152 -5.00 -18.76 -3.11
N TYR A 153 -5.82 -17.73 -2.94
CA TYR A 153 -5.39 -16.33 -3.07
C TYR A 153 -4.29 -15.98 -2.06
N ALA A 154 -4.45 -16.36 -0.78
CA ALA A 154 -3.47 -16.12 0.26
C ALA A 154 -2.16 -16.86 -0.05
N ALA A 155 -2.23 -18.15 -0.39
CA ALA A 155 -1.04 -18.94 -0.73
C ALA A 155 -0.29 -18.36 -1.94
N ALA A 156 -1.00 -18.01 -3.01
CA ALA A 156 -0.41 -17.39 -4.19
C ALA A 156 0.23 -16.03 -3.88
N THR A 157 -0.45 -15.20 -3.08
CA THR A 157 0.06 -13.88 -2.68
C THR A 157 1.32 -14.00 -1.83
N GLN A 158 1.34 -14.92 -0.86
CA GLN A 158 2.52 -15.15 -0.01
C GLN A 158 3.69 -15.71 -0.83
N ALA A 159 3.43 -16.64 -1.75
CA ALA A 159 4.46 -17.18 -2.64
C ALA A 159 5.06 -16.08 -3.53
N LEU A 160 4.27 -15.14 -4.02
CA LEU A 160 4.73 -14.03 -4.84
C LEU A 160 5.49 -12.97 -4.02
N LEU A 161 4.92 -12.53 -2.89
CA LEU A 161 5.47 -11.45 -2.07
C LEU A 161 6.77 -11.83 -1.37
N TYR A 162 6.91 -13.10 -0.98
CA TYR A 162 8.05 -13.60 -0.21
C TYR A 162 8.95 -14.56 -1.00
N TYR A 163 8.86 -14.53 -2.34
CA TYR A 163 9.80 -15.26 -3.19
C TYR A 163 11.23 -14.73 -3.01
N VAL A 164 12.09 -15.53 -2.40
CA VAL A 164 13.49 -15.20 -2.14
C VAL A 164 14.41 -16.37 -2.48
N ARG A 165 15.63 -16.06 -2.95
CA ARG A 165 16.71 -17.05 -3.08
C ARG A 165 17.33 -17.44 -1.74
N THR A 166 17.23 -16.56 -0.75
CA THR A 166 17.85 -16.73 0.57
C THR A 166 16.83 -16.34 1.63
N PRO A 167 16.51 -17.23 2.60
CA PRO A 167 15.46 -16.98 3.60
C PRO A 167 15.64 -15.69 4.41
N ARG A 168 16.89 -15.24 4.63
CA ARG A 168 17.19 -13.97 5.32
C ARG A 168 16.56 -12.75 4.65
N HIS A 169 16.26 -12.81 3.35
CA HIS A 169 15.63 -11.70 2.63
C HIS A 169 14.11 -11.61 2.86
N ILE A 170 13.46 -12.61 3.49
CA ILE A 170 12.04 -12.54 3.86
C ILE A 170 11.79 -11.36 4.79
N GLU A 171 12.68 -11.14 5.75
CA GLU A 171 12.61 -10.03 6.70
C GLU A 171 12.60 -8.67 5.97
N ALA A 172 13.48 -8.50 4.99
CA ALA A 172 13.54 -7.27 4.19
C ALA A 172 12.26 -7.04 3.37
N LEU A 173 11.69 -8.09 2.78
CA LEU A 173 10.43 -7.99 2.01
C LEU A 173 9.23 -7.71 2.93
N TYR A 174 9.20 -8.31 4.11
CA TYR A 174 8.21 -8.03 5.14
C TYR A 174 8.24 -6.55 5.54
N PHE A 175 9.41 -6.00 5.88
CA PHE A 175 9.51 -4.59 6.25
C PHE A 175 9.27 -3.65 5.06
N ALA A 176 9.53 -4.07 3.83
CA ALA A 176 9.11 -3.31 2.65
C ALA A 176 7.58 -3.20 2.55
N ASN A 177 6.84 -4.26 2.87
CA ASN A 177 5.37 -4.23 2.95
C ASN A 177 4.88 -3.34 4.10
N VAL A 178 5.45 -3.48 5.30
CA VAL A 178 5.14 -2.62 6.45
C VAL A 178 5.37 -1.14 6.12
N ALA A 179 6.51 -0.82 5.48
CA ALA A 179 6.83 0.54 5.06
C ALA A 179 5.83 1.09 4.03
N ASN A 180 5.42 0.26 3.05
CA ASN A 180 4.40 0.66 2.09
C ASN A 180 3.05 0.94 2.75
N SER A 181 2.64 0.13 3.73
CA SER A 181 1.45 0.40 4.54
C SER A 181 1.60 1.73 5.26
N LEU A 182 2.72 2.03 5.92
CA LEU A 182 2.91 3.31 6.62
C LEU A 182 2.84 4.55 5.72
N LEU A 183 3.17 4.41 4.44
CA LEU A 183 3.25 5.52 3.49
C LEU A 183 1.92 5.86 2.82
N TRP A 184 0.84 5.10 3.06
CA TRP A 184 -0.45 5.27 2.37
C TRP A 184 -0.95 6.72 2.38
N TRP A 185 -0.86 7.40 3.53
CA TRP A 185 -1.31 8.80 3.64
C TRP A 185 -0.44 9.77 2.85
N SER A 186 0.87 9.52 2.83
CA SER A 186 1.79 10.30 2.01
C SER A 186 1.47 10.14 0.52
N TYR A 187 1.07 8.93 0.10
CA TYR A 187 0.57 8.66 -1.24
C TYR A 187 -0.76 9.36 -1.52
N VAL A 188 -1.76 9.27 -0.63
CA VAL A 188 -3.04 10.00 -0.77
C VAL A 188 -2.81 11.49 -1.00
N LYS A 189 -2.00 12.15 -0.15
CA LYS A 189 -1.68 13.57 -0.31
C LYS A 189 -0.95 13.87 -1.62
N ALA A 190 -0.05 12.99 -2.06
CA ALA A 190 0.69 13.17 -3.30
C ALA A 190 -0.20 12.98 -4.54
N CYS A 191 -1.03 11.94 -4.55
CA CYS A 191 -2.04 11.67 -5.58
C CYS A 191 -3.00 12.87 -5.70
N TRP A 192 -3.60 13.28 -4.58
CA TRP A 192 -4.54 14.40 -4.51
C TRP A 192 -3.94 15.71 -5.05
N ARG A 193 -2.73 16.06 -4.58
CA ARG A 193 -2.03 17.26 -5.06
C ARG A 193 -1.68 17.19 -6.55
N SER A 194 -1.36 15.99 -7.05
CA SER A 194 -1.05 15.81 -8.47
C SER A 194 -2.28 15.97 -9.35
N ILE A 195 -3.43 15.45 -8.90
CA ILE A 195 -4.72 15.63 -9.57
C ILE A 195 -5.13 17.11 -9.57
N ILE A 196 -5.09 17.77 -8.40
CA ILE A 196 -5.42 19.21 -8.31
C ILE A 196 -4.49 20.04 -9.17
N SER A 197 -3.19 19.77 -9.16
CA SER A 197 -2.24 20.48 -10.02
C SER A 197 -2.59 20.35 -11.49
N LYS A 198 -3.00 19.16 -11.94
CA LYS A 198 -3.44 18.94 -13.32
C LYS A 198 -4.71 19.72 -13.66
N ILE A 199 -5.69 19.75 -12.74
CA ILE A 199 -6.95 20.48 -12.92
C ILE A 199 -6.71 22.00 -12.92
N THR A 200 -5.92 22.49 -11.97
CA THR A 200 -5.66 23.93 -11.76
C THR A 200 -4.54 24.48 -12.64
N ARG A 201 -3.87 23.63 -13.42
CA ARG A 201 -2.66 23.93 -14.22
C ARG A 201 -1.51 24.59 -13.43
N LYS A 202 -1.52 24.46 -12.10
CA LYS A 202 -0.45 24.98 -11.24
C LYS A 202 0.71 24.00 -11.19
N ASN A 203 1.94 24.48 -11.34
CA ASN A 203 3.13 23.63 -11.28
C ASN A 203 3.34 23.05 -9.88
N ILE A 204 3.60 21.74 -9.79
CA ILE A 204 4.03 21.09 -8.55
C ILE A 204 5.51 21.40 -8.37
N THR A 205 5.82 22.41 -7.56
CA THR A 205 7.21 22.74 -7.24
C THR A 205 7.73 21.85 -6.11
N PHE A 206 8.95 21.35 -6.30
CA PHE A 206 9.70 20.69 -5.23
C PHE A 206 10.30 21.76 -4.32
N LYS A 207 9.98 21.71 -3.03
CA LYS A 207 10.72 22.46 -2.02
C LYS A 207 11.83 21.54 -1.51
N ALA A 208 13.08 21.92 -1.78
CA ALA A 208 14.25 21.18 -1.31
C ALA A 208 14.16 20.96 0.20
N THR A 209 14.35 19.70 0.61
CA THR A 209 14.50 19.36 2.01
C THR A 209 15.73 20.10 2.53
N ALA A 210 15.58 20.85 3.63
CA ALA A 210 16.70 21.56 4.23
C ALA A 210 17.75 20.52 4.68
N LYS A 211 18.81 20.34 3.87
CA LYS A 211 19.98 19.56 4.25
C LYS A 211 20.83 20.45 5.14
N GLY A 212 20.54 20.42 6.44
CA GLY A 212 21.27 21.23 7.41
C GLY A 212 20.79 20.99 8.84
N GLY A 213 21.58 20.22 9.59
CA GLY A 213 22.11 20.52 10.92
C GLY A 213 21.20 20.88 12.09
N SER A 214 19.91 21.16 11.90
CA SER A 214 18.98 21.31 13.01
C SER A 214 18.39 19.94 13.28
N LYS A 215 18.86 19.32 14.38
CA LYS A 215 18.04 18.38 15.16
C LYS A 215 16.77 19.15 15.52
N LEU A 216 15.80 19.22 14.62
CA LEU A 216 14.46 19.68 14.94
C LEU A 216 13.90 18.61 15.87
N LYS A 217 14.27 18.76 17.15
CA LYS A 217 13.68 18.05 18.27
C LYS A 217 12.17 18.12 18.05
N ASN A 218 11.56 16.95 17.96
CA ASN A 218 10.24 16.68 18.47
C ASN A 218 9.08 17.47 17.84
N SER A 219 8.71 17.10 16.62
CA SER A 219 7.27 16.91 16.34
C SER A 219 6.99 15.68 15.46
N PRO A 220 7.63 14.50 15.71
CA PRO A 220 7.33 13.29 14.95
C PRO A 220 5.83 12.96 15.02
N LEU A 221 5.18 13.26 16.14
CA LEU A 221 3.74 13.07 16.36
C LEU A 221 2.86 13.81 15.35
N ARG A 222 3.22 15.05 14.97
CA ARG A 222 2.46 15.81 13.96
C ARG A 222 2.54 15.16 12.58
N ASP A 223 3.68 14.56 12.25
CA ASP A 223 3.86 13.92 10.94
C ASP A 223 3.23 12.51 10.88
N ILE A 224 3.07 11.85 12.03
CA ILE A 224 2.50 10.49 12.14
C ILE A 224 1.08 10.46 12.74
N TRP A 225 0.37 11.59 12.80
CA TRP A 225 -0.94 11.69 13.46
C TRP A 225 -1.96 10.64 12.99
N LEU A 226 -1.96 10.28 11.70
CA LEU A 226 -2.83 9.22 11.20
C LEU A 226 -2.43 7.82 11.69
N ALA A 227 -1.14 7.57 11.88
CA ALA A 227 -0.71 6.33 12.52
C ALA A 227 -1.17 6.28 13.98
N ILE A 228 -1.15 7.42 14.70
CA ILE A 228 -1.72 7.53 16.05
C ILE A 228 -3.21 7.20 16.03
N VAL A 229 -3.99 7.86 15.16
CA VAL A 229 -5.44 7.63 15.05
C VAL A 229 -5.74 6.17 14.72
N MET A 230 -5.05 5.60 13.73
CA MET A 230 -5.27 4.19 13.34
C MET A 230 -4.85 3.22 14.44
N PHE A 231 -3.76 3.49 15.15
CA PHE A 231 -3.34 2.67 16.28
C PHE A 231 -4.38 2.68 17.41
N ILE A 232 -4.86 3.86 17.81
CA ILE A 232 -5.89 4.00 18.84
C ILE A 232 -7.17 3.30 18.39
N LEU A 233 -7.63 3.58 17.17
CA LEU A 233 -8.86 3.00 16.63
C LEU A 233 -8.81 1.46 16.60
N LEU A 234 -7.70 0.89 16.13
CA LEU A 234 -7.52 -0.56 16.09
C LEU A 234 -7.36 -1.16 17.49
N THR A 235 -6.65 -0.48 18.41
CA THR A 235 -6.51 -0.95 19.80
C THR A 235 -7.86 -1.02 20.50
N VAL A 236 -8.66 0.05 20.41
CA VAL A 236 -10.00 0.08 21.01
C VAL A 236 -10.90 -0.96 20.33
N SER A 237 -10.83 -1.13 19.01
CA SER A 237 -11.61 -2.15 18.30
C SER A 237 -11.24 -3.57 18.74
N ILE A 238 -9.95 -3.87 18.94
CA ILE A 238 -9.52 -5.17 19.46
C ILE A 238 -10.06 -5.38 20.87
N ALA A 239 -10.02 -4.36 21.74
CA ALA A 239 -10.56 -4.45 23.10
C ALA A 239 -12.08 -4.71 23.10
N VAL A 240 -12.84 -4.02 22.25
CA VAL A 240 -14.29 -4.23 22.07
C VAL A 240 -14.58 -5.64 21.56
N ALA A 241 -13.83 -6.12 20.57
CA ALA A 241 -14.02 -7.47 20.05
C ALA A 241 -13.69 -8.56 21.09
N ILE A 242 -12.65 -8.37 21.90
CA ILE A 242 -12.35 -9.28 23.01
C ILE A 242 -13.49 -9.27 24.04
N TRP A 243 -14.03 -8.10 24.38
CA TRP A 243 -15.18 -8.00 25.26
C TRP A 243 -16.41 -8.73 24.70
N GLN A 244 -16.73 -8.55 23.41
CA GLN A 244 -17.81 -9.28 22.72
C GLN A 244 -17.61 -10.80 22.75
N LEU A 245 -16.37 -11.28 22.58
CA LEU A 245 -16.05 -12.72 22.64
C LEU A 245 -16.21 -13.29 24.06
N VAL A 246 -15.88 -12.51 25.10
CA VAL A 246 -16.06 -12.94 26.50
C VAL A 246 -17.53 -12.91 26.92
N ASP A 247 -18.32 -11.95 26.41
CA ASP A 247 -19.76 -11.80 26.72
C ASP A 247 -20.64 -12.90 26.10
N GLY A 248 -20.08 -13.73 25.21
CA GLY A 248 -20.74 -14.91 24.67
C GLY A 248 -20.83 -14.99 23.16
N ALA A 249 -20.19 -14.07 22.41
CA ALA A 249 -20.08 -14.24 20.97
C ALA A 249 -19.33 -15.55 20.64
N LEU A 250 -19.86 -16.33 19.69
CA LEU A 250 -19.26 -17.61 19.29
C LEU A 250 -17.79 -17.42 18.91
N VAL A 251 -16.91 -18.22 19.52
CA VAL A 251 -15.46 -18.20 19.25
C VAL A 251 -15.17 -18.53 17.78
N PHE A 252 -15.95 -19.45 17.19
CA PHE A 252 -15.89 -19.78 15.75
C PHE A 252 -16.81 -18.90 14.93
N SER A 253 -16.54 -17.60 14.94
CA SER A 253 -17.33 -16.62 14.18
C SER A 253 -16.46 -15.74 13.28
N PRO A 254 -17.07 -15.08 12.27
CA PRO A 254 -16.41 -14.03 11.50
C PRO A 254 -15.76 -12.93 12.35
N LEU A 255 -16.21 -12.73 13.60
CA LEU A 255 -15.62 -11.79 14.55
C LEU A 255 -14.18 -12.15 14.90
N LEU A 256 -13.86 -13.43 15.10
CA LEU A 256 -12.49 -13.86 15.40
C LEU A 256 -11.54 -13.61 14.21
N ILE A 257 -12.03 -13.77 12.98
CA ILE A 257 -11.28 -13.41 11.77
C ILE A 257 -11.00 -11.89 11.77
N SER A 258 -11.97 -11.07 12.14
CA SER A 258 -11.78 -9.62 12.27
C SER A 258 -10.77 -9.25 13.36
N VAL A 259 -10.71 -9.98 14.47
CA VAL A 259 -9.68 -9.79 15.52
C VAL A 259 -8.29 -10.11 14.98
N LEU A 260 -8.13 -11.24 14.28
CA LEU A 260 -6.84 -11.60 13.65
C LEU A 260 -6.42 -10.59 12.60
N TRP A 261 -7.38 -10.08 11.82
CA TRP A 261 -7.13 -9.04 10.83
C TRP A 261 -6.77 -7.69 11.48
N ALA A 262 -7.40 -7.34 12.61
CA ALA A 262 -7.03 -6.16 13.39
C ALA A 262 -5.61 -6.29 13.96
N ALA A 263 -5.23 -7.49 14.45
CA ALA A 263 -3.89 -7.79 14.92
C ALA A 263 -2.84 -7.72 13.80
N TYR A 264 -3.19 -8.07 12.56
CA TYR A 264 -2.37 -7.82 11.38
C TYR A 264 -2.25 -6.31 11.08
N ALA A 265 -3.37 -5.60 11.06
CA ALA A 265 -3.45 -4.19 10.63
C ALA A 265 -2.82 -3.20 11.62
N ILE A 266 -2.74 -3.54 12.91
CA ILE A 266 -2.17 -2.66 13.95
C ILE A 266 -0.64 -2.63 13.94
N VAL A 267 0.01 -3.62 13.31
CA VAL A 267 1.48 -3.76 13.32
C VAL A 267 2.20 -2.56 12.71
N PRO A 268 1.88 -2.09 11.48
CA PRO A 268 2.57 -0.92 10.92
C PRO A 268 2.48 0.33 11.81
N PRO A 269 1.29 0.82 12.22
CA PRO A 269 1.22 2.02 13.04
C PRO A 269 1.86 1.82 14.42
N PHE A 270 1.80 0.62 15.03
CA PHE A 270 2.52 0.32 16.26
C PHE A 270 4.03 0.51 16.12
N LEU A 271 4.65 -0.11 15.10
CA LEU A 271 6.10 -0.01 14.89
C LEU A 271 6.56 1.43 14.62
N LEU A 272 5.77 2.20 13.86
CA LEU A 272 6.07 3.61 13.60
C LEU A 272 5.97 4.46 14.87
N LEU A 273 4.95 4.24 15.69
CA LEU A 273 4.80 4.94 16.97
C LEU A 273 5.94 4.60 17.92
N PHE A 274 6.26 3.32 18.04
CA PHE A 274 7.39 2.85 18.85
C PHE A 274 8.69 3.52 18.41
N TYR A 275 8.99 3.52 17.11
CA TYR A 275 10.16 4.20 16.56
C TYR A 275 10.14 5.71 16.85
N ALA A 276 8.97 6.35 16.78
CA ALA A 276 8.84 7.79 16.99
C ALA A 276 8.94 8.23 18.45
N THR A 277 8.57 7.38 19.42
CA THR A 277 8.56 7.70 20.85
C THR A 277 9.80 7.21 21.58
N ILE A 278 10.24 5.99 21.30
CA ILE A 278 11.36 5.34 21.99
C ILE A 278 12.65 5.44 21.16
N GLY A 279 12.53 5.40 19.83
CA GLY A 279 13.68 5.45 18.92
C GLY A 279 14.24 4.06 18.56
N PRO A 280 15.34 4.03 17.80
CA PRO A 280 16.01 2.79 17.42
C PRO A 280 16.72 2.15 18.63
N GLY A 281 16.71 0.83 18.70
CA GLY A 281 17.40 0.08 19.76
C GLY A 281 17.03 -1.40 19.78
N TYR A 282 17.56 -2.14 20.77
CA TYR A 282 17.28 -3.58 20.93
C TYR A 282 15.80 -3.89 21.10
N LEU A 283 15.06 -3.04 21.82
CA LEU A 283 13.63 -3.22 22.05
C LEU A 283 12.82 -3.09 20.75
N LEU A 284 13.17 -2.15 19.87
CA LEU A 284 12.55 -2.04 18.54
C LEU A 284 12.86 -3.28 17.70
N GLN A 285 14.11 -3.77 17.71
CA GLN A 285 14.48 -4.98 16.97
C GLN A 285 13.71 -6.21 17.45
N PHE A 286 13.51 -6.33 18.76
CA PHE A 286 12.68 -7.37 19.36
C PHE A 286 11.24 -7.27 18.86
N PHE A 287 10.62 -6.08 18.95
CA PHE A 287 9.25 -5.88 18.47
C PHE A 287 9.12 -6.13 16.98
N CYS A 288 10.07 -5.68 16.16
CA CYS A 288 10.13 -5.96 14.72
C CYS A 288 10.05 -7.47 14.42
N ARG A 289 10.82 -8.30 15.13
CA ARG A 289 10.80 -9.76 14.96
C ARG A 289 9.50 -10.38 15.49
N LEU A 290 9.05 -9.94 16.66
CA LEU A 290 7.80 -10.41 17.25
C LEU A 290 6.60 -10.11 16.33
N THR A 291 6.48 -8.88 15.86
CA THR A 291 5.37 -8.49 14.98
C THR A 291 5.42 -9.23 13.65
N MET A 292 6.60 -9.52 13.11
CA MET A 292 6.73 -10.36 11.92
C MET A 292 6.15 -11.76 12.17
N MET A 293 6.52 -12.41 13.27
CA MET A 293 5.97 -13.72 13.65
C MET A 293 4.45 -13.66 13.85
N VAL A 294 3.96 -12.65 14.60
CA VAL A 294 2.52 -12.43 14.84
C VAL A 294 1.78 -12.23 13.52
N THR A 295 2.36 -11.51 12.56
CA THR A 295 1.73 -11.24 11.26
C THR A 295 1.56 -12.53 10.44
N PHE A 296 2.60 -13.37 10.38
CA PHE A 296 2.51 -14.64 9.67
C PHE A 296 1.57 -15.63 10.38
N ALA A 297 1.61 -15.67 11.72
CA ALA A 297 0.73 -16.52 12.51
C ALA A 297 -0.74 -16.11 12.39
N SER A 298 -1.06 -14.81 12.47
CA SER A 298 -2.43 -14.31 12.33
C SER A 298 -2.98 -14.56 10.92
N GLY A 299 -2.16 -14.39 9.89
CA GLY A 299 -2.53 -14.71 8.52
C GLY A 299 -2.86 -16.19 8.33
N ALA A 300 -2.00 -17.09 8.83
CA ALA A 300 -2.23 -18.54 8.76
C ALA A 300 -3.46 -18.97 9.58
N ALA A 301 -3.62 -18.43 10.78
CA ALA A 301 -4.78 -18.70 11.64
C ALA A 301 -6.09 -18.22 11.01
N ALA A 302 -6.10 -17.03 10.38
CA ALA A 302 -7.29 -16.51 9.71
C ALA A 302 -7.73 -17.42 8.55
N VAL A 303 -6.78 -17.90 7.74
CA VAL A 303 -7.08 -18.85 6.65
C VAL A 303 -7.59 -20.18 7.21
N GLY A 304 -6.97 -20.70 8.28
CA GLY A 304 -7.42 -21.93 8.95
C GLY A 304 -8.84 -21.81 9.51
N LEU A 305 -9.16 -20.69 10.16
CA LEU A 305 -10.48 -20.44 10.72
C LEU A 305 -11.59 -20.38 9.66
N MET A 306 -11.29 -19.90 8.45
CA MET A 306 -12.28 -19.88 7.36
C MET A 306 -12.78 -21.28 6.99
N TRP A 307 -11.99 -22.33 7.22
CA TRP A 307 -12.40 -23.72 7.01
C TRP A 307 -13.17 -24.32 8.19
N ALA A 308 -13.00 -23.75 9.38
CA ALA A 308 -13.65 -24.20 10.61
C ALA A 308 -15.03 -23.58 10.83
N ILE A 309 -15.31 -22.40 10.23
CA ILE A 309 -16.61 -21.73 10.32
C ILE A 309 -17.63 -22.42 9.42
N HIS A 310 -18.73 -22.90 9.99
CA HIS A 310 -19.84 -23.50 9.25
C HIS A 310 -20.92 -22.45 8.92
N GLU A 311 -21.73 -22.67 7.88
CA GLU A 311 -22.77 -21.71 7.47
C GLU A 311 -23.80 -21.42 8.57
N SER A 312 -24.03 -22.38 9.48
CA SER A 312 -24.86 -22.22 10.68
C SER A 312 -24.30 -21.21 11.67
N ASP A 313 -22.98 -21.04 11.74
CA ASP A 313 -22.30 -20.17 12.71
C ASP A 313 -22.32 -18.69 12.28
N VAL A 314 -22.52 -18.44 10.98
CA VAL A 314 -22.64 -17.10 10.39
C VAL A 314 -23.96 -16.43 10.77
N ALA A 315 -25.02 -17.21 10.97
CA ALA A 315 -26.33 -16.69 11.39
C ALA A 315 -26.29 -16.15 12.84
N THR A 316 -25.60 -16.84 13.75
CA THR A 316 -25.51 -16.48 15.17
C THR A 316 -24.55 -15.33 15.45
N ALA A 317 -23.46 -15.20 14.68
CA ALA A 317 -22.53 -14.06 14.79
C ALA A 317 -23.20 -12.69 14.52
N LYS A 318 -24.28 -12.71 13.74
CA LYS A 318 -25.06 -11.54 13.35
C LYS A 318 -25.96 -11.01 14.46
N GLU A 319 -26.44 -11.89 15.34
CA GLU A 319 -27.27 -11.54 16.50
C GLU A 319 -26.46 -10.88 17.62
N PHE A 320 -25.19 -11.27 17.80
CA PHE A 320 -24.35 -10.78 18.90
C PHE A 320 -23.58 -9.49 18.64
N SER A 321 -23.42 -9.05 17.38
CA SER A 321 -22.73 -7.79 17.04
C SER A 321 -23.55 -6.52 17.35
N GLY A 322 -24.67 -6.63 18.08
CA GLY A 322 -25.52 -5.48 18.42
C GLY A 322 -26.09 -4.80 17.17
N GLY A 323 -26.61 -5.60 16.24
CA GLY A 323 -26.99 -5.19 14.89
C GLY A 323 -27.77 -3.88 14.82
N ALA A 324 -27.08 -2.77 14.53
CA ALA A 324 -27.75 -1.55 14.10
C ALA A 324 -28.40 -1.74 12.73
N TYR A 325 -27.89 -2.68 11.91
CA TYR A 325 -28.44 -2.99 10.60
C TYR A 325 -28.38 -4.47 10.25
N THR A 326 -29.52 -5.06 9.86
CA THR A 326 -29.56 -6.37 9.23
C THR A 326 -28.96 -6.29 7.81
N SER A 327 -28.43 -7.40 7.28
CA SER A 327 -27.96 -7.45 5.86
C SER A 327 -29.04 -7.02 4.87
N GLU A 328 -30.30 -7.16 5.26
CA GLU A 328 -31.45 -6.72 4.49
C GLU A 328 -31.54 -5.19 4.45
N GLN A 329 -31.33 -4.50 5.58
CA GLN A 329 -31.27 -3.03 5.66
C GLN A 329 -30.05 -2.45 4.92
N ILE A 330 -28.90 -3.12 4.98
CA ILE A 330 -27.70 -2.74 4.20
C ILE A 330 -27.93 -3.00 2.71
N GLY A 331 -28.56 -4.12 2.35
CA GLY A 331 -28.97 -4.41 0.99
C GLY A 331 -29.99 -3.41 0.46
N VAL A 332 -30.87 -2.87 1.31
CA VAL A 332 -31.78 -1.75 0.98
C VAL A 332 -30.98 -0.46 0.78
N LEU A 333 -29.99 -0.15 1.61
CA LEU A 333 -29.11 1.03 1.46
C LEU A 333 -28.31 0.98 0.15
N PHE A 334 -27.67 -0.15 -0.17
CA PHE A 334 -26.96 -0.33 -1.45
C PHE A 334 -27.91 -0.34 -2.65
N ARG A 335 -29.13 -0.89 -2.53
CA ARG A 335 -30.17 -0.80 -3.57
C ARG A 335 -30.68 0.63 -3.76
N ALA A 336 -30.78 1.42 -2.70
CA ALA A 336 -31.15 2.83 -2.75
C ALA A 336 -30.04 3.68 -3.40
N ILE A 337 -28.78 3.44 -3.06
CA ILE A 337 -27.62 4.05 -3.72
C ILE A 337 -27.58 3.66 -5.20
N LYS A 338 -27.77 2.38 -5.53
CA LYS A 338 -27.85 1.89 -6.92
C LYS A 338 -28.99 2.57 -7.69
N LYS A 339 -30.18 2.71 -7.09
CA LYS A 339 -31.33 3.44 -7.65
C LYS A 339 -31.01 4.93 -7.87
N GLY A 340 -30.30 5.57 -6.95
CA GLY A 340 -29.85 6.96 -7.08
C GLY A 340 -28.84 7.17 -8.22
N PHE A 341 -28.02 6.15 -8.54
CA PHE A 341 -27.11 6.19 -9.69
C PHE A 341 -27.79 5.86 -11.03
N THR A 342 -28.88 5.08 -11.03
CA THR A 342 -29.66 4.78 -12.24
C THR A 342 -30.80 5.78 -12.50
N GLY A 343 -31.09 6.66 -11.55
CA GLY A 343 -32.23 7.57 -11.58
C GLY A 343 -31.89 8.99 -12.02
N SER A 344 -31.35 9.19 -13.23
CA SER A 344 -31.40 10.51 -13.90
C SER A 344 -31.03 10.45 -15.39
N THR A 345 -31.68 9.64 -16.22
CA THR A 345 -31.92 9.90 -17.66
C THR A 345 -32.64 8.71 -18.29
N PHE A 346 -33.48 8.99 -19.29
CA PHE A 346 -34.38 8.08 -20.00
C PHE A 346 -35.74 7.85 -19.34
N GLU A 347 -36.52 8.91 -19.21
CA GLU A 347 -37.95 8.85 -19.56
C GLU A 347 -38.45 10.28 -19.86
N LYS A 348 -38.14 10.75 -21.08
CA LYS A 348 -38.92 11.79 -21.75
C LYS A 348 -38.93 11.46 -23.24
N THR A 349 -40.13 11.29 -23.79
CA THR A 349 -40.48 11.24 -25.23
C THR A 349 -39.95 9.97 -25.92
N ILE A 350 -40.76 9.07 -26.49
CA ILE A 350 -42.04 9.14 -27.21
C ILE A 350 -42.83 7.86 -26.92
#